data_AF-A0A0L7KKE2-F1
#
_entry.id   AF-A0A0L7KKE2-F1
#
_cell.length_a   1.000
_cell.length_b   1.000
_cell.length_c   1.000
_cell.angle_alpha   90.00
_cell.angle_beta   90.00
_cell.angle_gamma   90.00
#
_symmetry.space_group_name_H-M   'P 1'
#
loop_
_entity.id
_entity.type
_entity.pdbx_description
1 polymer ?
#
loop_
_entity_poly.entity_id
_entity_poly.type
_entity_poly.pdbx_seq_one_letter_code
_entity_poly.pdbx_strand_id
1 'polypeptide(L)'
;KIKLKEKQEERQRQAENAGLPLALAQEVSHEDPQTKLDGGDIPEEFKRQMFYTLADYKDILEGKNDIVIDKKTGDKDMVERESKIKDTIQTFFQNGDSQTPSVQQPSGENPRKTWWEQHGKDIWKGMVCALTYDTDSGGKGKAPEHLEEVHKKFFGNTPDKPDNQNGTYTTKYQYNTVKLDENSGAQPNQPPSAPSDTPTLTDFISRPPYFRYLEEWGQNFCKKRTEMLGKIKDNCTEDGTKQKYSGDGEACDRTNTSNEGASADLEGPSCAISCRSYKKWIQKKKIEFEEQSNAYKQQKQDAESNNAFSAILTKFNEAKDFLQKLGSCSKTD
;
A
#
# COMPACT_ATOMS: atom_id res chain seq x y z
N LYS A 1 -14.83 -3.14 -3.07
CA LYS A 1 -14.66 -2.73 -4.49
C LYS A 1 -15.10 -1.28 -4.71
N ILE A 2 -16.24 -0.86 -4.12
CA ILE A 2 -16.74 0.53 -4.10
C ILE A 2 -15.71 1.57 -3.64
N LYS A 3 -14.96 1.34 -2.55
CA LYS A 3 -13.97 2.32 -2.05
C LYS A 3 -12.82 2.65 -3.03
N LEU A 4 -12.44 1.72 -3.91
CA LEU A 4 -11.39 1.97 -4.90
C LEU A 4 -11.94 2.81 -6.06
N LYS A 5 -13.17 2.50 -6.50
CA LYS A 5 -13.95 3.26 -7.47
C LYS A 5 -14.24 4.67 -6.97
N GLU A 6 -14.77 4.83 -5.76
CA GLU A 6 -15.00 6.12 -5.11
C GLU A 6 -13.71 6.94 -5.00
N LYS A 7 -12.59 6.32 -4.60
CA LYS A 7 -11.28 7.00 -4.49
C LYS A 7 -10.63 7.31 -5.85
N GLN A 8 -11.10 6.71 -6.94
CA GLN A 8 -10.66 7.02 -8.30
C GLN A 8 -11.55 8.06 -8.96
N GLU A 9 -12.87 7.94 -8.80
CA GLU A 9 -13.84 8.96 -9.22
C GLU A 9 -13.61 10.27 -8.46
N GLU A 10 -13.26 10.22 -7.17
CA GLU A 10 -12.86 11.41 -6.41
C GLU A 10 -11.54 11.99 -6.95
N ARG A 11 -10.57 11.16 -7.35
CA ARG A 11 -9.32 11.62 -7.98
C ARG A 11 -9.56 12.24 -9.36
N GLN A 12 -10.47 11.67 -10.14
CA GLN A 12 -10.81 12.13 -11.48
C GLN A 12 -11.57 13.46 -11.40
N ARG A 13 -12.54 13.57 -10.48
CA ARG A 13 -13.21 14.83 -10.16
C ARG A 13 -12.25 15.89 -9.62
N GLN A 14 -11.27 15.50 -8.80
CA GLN A 14 -10.23 16.43 -8.31
C GLN A 14 -9.31 16.89 -9.45
N ALA A 15 -8.96 16.03 -10.40
CA ALA A 15 -8.14 16.38 -11.56
C ALA A 15 -8.90 17.26 -12.59
N GLU A 16 -10.19 16.99 -12.82
CA GLU A 16 -11.08 17.80 -13.66
C GLU A 16 -11.33 19.19 -13.04
N ASN A 17 -11.53 19.26 -11.72
CA ASN A 17 -11.69 20.53 -11.01
C ASN A 17 -10.38 21.34 -10.89
N ALA A 18 -9.22 20.72 -11.11
CA ALA A 18 -7.89 21.36 -11.06
C ALA A 18 -7.44 21.97 -12.41
N GLY A 19 -8.30 21.96 -13.45
CA GLY A 19 -8.03 22.66 -14.71
C GLY A 19 -6.83 22.13 -15.50
N LEU A 20 -6.48 20.84 -15.37
CA LEU A 20 -5.47 20.20 -16.21
C LEU A 20 -5.89 20.28 -17.69
N PRO A 21 -4.96 20.57 -18.64
CA PRO A 21 -5.31 20.71 -20.05
C PRO A 21 -5.93 19.41 -20.58
N LEU A 22 -7.07 19.53 -21.26
CA LEU A 22 -7.83 18.43 -21.88
C LEU A 22 -6.98 17.56 -22.83
N ALA A 23 -5.87 18.09 -23.34
CA ALA A 23 -4.89 17.38 -24.17
C ALA A 23 -4.01 16.37 -23.40
N LEU A 24 -3.83 16.53 -22.08
CA LEU A 24 -3.22 15.50 -21.21
C LEU A 24 -4.25 14.49 -20.68
N ALA A 25 -5.54 14.78 -20.80
CA ALA A 25 -6.61 13.87 -20.41
C ALA A 25 -6.92 12.80 -21.48
N GLN A 26 -6.36 12.94 -22.69
CA GLN A 26 -6.75 12.13 -23.87
C GLN A 26 -5.90 10.89 -24.17
N GLU A 27 -4.86 10.56 -23.38
CA GLU A 27 -4.10 9.30 -23.55
C GLU A 27 -3.86 8.51 -22.24
N VAL A 28 -4.84 8.51 -21.34
CA VAL A 28 -4.87 7.49 -20.28
C VAL A 28 -6.21 6.80 -20.32
N SER A 29 -6.34 5.77 -21.17
CA SER A 29 -7.39 4.76 -21.02
C SER A 29 -7.10 3.97 -19.74
N HIS A 30 -7.34 4.58 -18.58
CA HIS A 30 -7.43 3.84 -17.33
C HIS A 30 -8.74 3.05 -17.37
N GLU A 31 -8.68 1.84 -17.91
CA GLU A 31 -9.73 0.85 -17.70
C GLU A 31 -10.09 0.80 -16.21
N ASP A 32 -11.40 0.87 -15.93
CA ASP A 32 -11.96 0.76 -14.59
C ASP A 32 -11.38 -0.49 -13.89
N PRO A 33 -10.80 -0.39 -12.68
CA PRO A 33 -10.26 -1.54 -11.97
C PRO A 33 -11.26 -2.68 -11.78
N GLN A 34 -12.56 -2.37 -11.73
CA GLN A 34 -13.58 -3.40 -11.67
C GLN A 34 -13.64 -4.21 -12.97
N THR A 35 -13.56 -3.54 -14.12
CA THR A 35 -13.51 -4.21 -15.43
C THR A 35 -12.29 -5.13 -15.55
N LYS A 36 -11.12 -4.70 -15.05
CA LYS A 36 -9.92 -5.56 -15.00
C LYS A 36 -10.15 -6.80 -14.14
N LEU A 37 -10.70 -6.62 -12.93
CA LEU A 37 -11.00 -7.73 -12.03
C LEU A 37 -12.00 -8.71 -12.63
N ASP A 38 -13.06 -8.20 -13.27
CA ASP A 38 -14.08 -9.02 -13.93
C ASP A 38 -13.49 -9.81 -15.10
N GLY A 39 -12.45 -9.26 -15.75
CA GLY A 39 -11.64 -9.94 -16.77
C GLY A 39 -10.66 -10.99 -16.23
N GLY A 40 -10.52 -11.12 -14.92
CA GLY A 40 -9.55 -12.03 -14.29
C GLY A 40 -8.17 -11.41 -14.05
N ASP A 41 -8.02 -10.09 -14.21
CA ASP A 41 -6.76 -9.39 -13.98
C ASP A 41 -6.83 -8.50 -12.72
N ILE A 42 -5.92 -8.73 -11.78
CA ILE A 42 -5.82 -7.97 -10.52
C ILE A 42 -5.07 -6.66 -10.78
N PRO A 43 -5.69 -5.48 -10.56
CA PRO A 43 -5.04 -4.18 -10.69
C PRO A 43 -3.80 -4.08 -9.80
N GLU A 44 -2.68 -3.56 -10.32
CA GLU A 44 -1.38 -3.56 -9.63
C GLU A 44 -1.42 -2.90 -8.23
N GLU A 45 -2.05 -1.74 -8.09
CA GLU A 45 -2.20 -1.04 -6.80
C GLU A 45 -3.00 -1.85 -5.76
N PHE A 46 -3.95 -2.66 -6.23
CA PHE A 46 -4.74 -3.53 -5.38
C PHE A 46 -3.97 -4.82 -5.04
N LYS A 47 -3.27 -5.41 -6.02
CA LYS A 47 -2.35 -6.54 -5.81
C LYS A 47 -1.26 -6.20 -4.79
N ARG A 48 -0.72 -4.99 -4.83
CA ARG A 48 0.22 -4.45 -3.83
C ARG A 48 -0.37 -4.56 -2.42
N GLN A 49 -1.59 -4.07 -2.20
CA GLN A 49 -2.26 -4.16 -0.90
C GLN A 49 -2.45 -5.61 -0.44
N MET A 50 -2.78 -6.53 -1.37
CA MET A 50 -2.87 -7.95 -1.06
C MET A 50 -1.52 -8.54 -0.62
N PHE A 51 -0.41 -8.13 -1.25
CA PHE A 51 0.95 -8.55 -0.86
C PHE A 51 1.31 -8.08 0.56
N TYR A 52 1.05 -6.80 0.88
CA TYR A 52 1.23 -6.26 2.23
C TYR A 52 0.37 -6.98 3.26
N THR A 53 -0.92 -7.18 2.95
CA THR A 53 -1.86 -7.86 3.87
C THR A 53 -1.43 -9.30 4.16
N LEU A 54 -0.98 -10.05 3.15
CA LEU A 54 -0.49 -11.41 3.37
C LEU A 54 0.79 -11.43 4.22
N ALA A 55 1.67 -10.46 4.00
CA ALA A 55 2.88 -10.30 4.80
C ALA A 55 2.54 -10.00 6.27
N ASP A 56 1.56 -9.15 6.53
CA ASP A 56 1.09 -8.83 7.88
C ASP A 56 0.47 -10.07 8.56
N TYR A 57 -0.33 -10.87 7.84
CA TYR A 57 -0.83 -12.14 8.38
C TYR A 57 0.29 -13.09 8.79
N LYS A 58 1.35 -13.17 7.98
CA LYS A 58 2.54 -13.96 8.32
C LYS A 58 3.23 -13.41 9.57
N ASP A 59 3.41 -12.10 9.66
CA ASP A 59 4.07 -11.48 10.80
C ASP A 59 3.27 -11.65 12.10
N ILE A 60 1.94 -11.53 12.03
CA ILE A 60 1.04 -11.79 13.18
C ILE A 60 1.20 -13.25 13.63
N LEU A 61 1.19 -14.19 12.69
CA LEU A 61 1.41 -15.61 13.00
C LEU A 61 2.78 -15.81 13.66
N GLU A 62 3.85 -15.24 13.09
CA GLU A 62 5.21 -15.38 13.61
C GLU A 62 5.47 -14.57 14.90
N GLY A 63 4.54 -13.69 15.30
CA GLY A 63 4.69 -12.80 16.46
C GLY A 63 5.68 -11.66 16.25
N LYS A 64 5.87 -11.22 15.00
CA LYS A 64 6.80 -10.15 14.58
C LYS A 64 6.13 -8.76 14.51
N ASN A 65 4.84 -8.68 14.75
CA ASN A 65 4.04 -7.44 14.80
C ASN A 65 4.33 -6.56 16.03
N ASP A 66 5.23 -6.98 16.94
CA ASP A 66 5.63 -6.19 18.12
C ASP A 66 6.17 -4.78 17.76
N ILE A 67 6.69 -4.57 16.53
CA ILE A 67 7.14 -3.27 16.01
C ILE A 67 6.00 -2.22 15.98
N VAL A 68 4.74 -2.64 15.89
CA VAL A 68 3.57 -1.75 15.77
C VAL A 68 3.01 -1.36 17.14
N ILE A 69 3.40 -2.06 18.20
CA ILE A 69 2.81 -1.93 19.53
C ILE A 69 3.72 -1.07 20.41
N ASP A 70 3.53 0.25 20.40
CA ASP A 70 4.07 1.06 21.48
C ASP A 70 3.28 0.80 22.77
N LYS A 71 3.80 -0.09 23.62
CA LYS A 71 3.20 -0.42 24.92
C LYS A 71 3.16 0.78 25.88
N LYS A 72 3.87 1.88 25.60
CA LYS A 72 3.99 3.04 26.49
C LYS A 72 3.08 4.20 26.07
N THR A 73 2.89 4.45 24.77
CA THR A 73 2.05 5.57 24.28
C THR A 73 0.95 5.17 23.30
N GLY A 74 0.87 3.89 22.93
CA GLY A 74 -0.14 3.38 22.00
C GLY A 74 -1.55 3.38 22.58
N ASP A 75 -2.52 3.28 21.66
CA ASP A 75 -3.93 3.10 22.01
C ASP A 75 -4.11 1.81 22.84
N LYS A 76 -4.69 1.95 24.04
CA LYS A 76 -4.86 0.85 25.00
C LYS A 76 -5.66 -0.31 24.40
N ASP A 77 -6.68 0.00 23.59
CA ASP A 77 -7.55 -1.02 23.01
C ASP A 77 -6.80 -1.83 21.95
N MET A 78 -5.94 -1.17 21.18
CA MET A 78 -5.08 -1.83 20.19
C MET A 78 -4.03 -2.72 20.87
N VAL A 79 -3.37 -2.20 21.92
CA VAL A 79 -2.37 -2.97 22.68
C VAL A 79 -3.00 -4.23 23.30
N GLU A 80 -4.19 -4.10 23.89
CA GLU A 80 -4.89 -5.23 24.50
C GLU A 80 -5.31 -6.28 23.46
N ARG A 81 -5.85 -5.83 22.31
CA ARG A 81 -6.24 -6.70 21.19
C ARG A 81 -5.05 -7.51 20.68
N GLU A 82 -3.95 -6.85 20.35
CA GLU A 82 -2.78 -7.51 19.79
C GLU A 82 -2.16 -8.48 20.79
N SER A 83 -2.14 -8.13 22.08
CA SER A 83 -1.72 -9.05 23.14
C SER A 83 -2.58 -10.31 23.18
N LYS A 84 -3.92 -10.16 23.15
CA LYS A 84 -4.84 -11.30 23.15
C LYS A 84 -4.64 -12.22 21.95
N ILE A 85 -4.42 -11.64 20.76
CA ILE A 85 -4.14 -12.42 19.54
C ILE A 85 -2.83 -13.19 19.71
N LYS A 86 -1.76 -12.52 20.16
CA LYS A 86 -0.45 -13.13 20.39
C LYS A 86 -0.51 -14.28 21.39
N ASP A 87 -1.22 -14.07 22.50
CA ASP A 87 -1.40 -15.09 23.55
C ASP A 87 -2.22 -16.28 23.03
N THR A 88 -3.30 -16.03 22.29
CA THR A 88 -4.14 -17.09 21.71
C THR A 88 -3.34 -17.96 20.73
N ILE A 89 -2.57 -17.34 19.83
CA ILE A 89 -1.70 -18.06 18.89
C ILE A 89 -0.63 -18.85 19.66
N GLN A 90 -0.02 -18.25 20.67
CA GLN A 90 0.97 -18.93 21.51
C GLN A 90 0.37 -20.15 22.20
N THR A 91 -0.81 -20.03 22.81
CA THR A 91 -1.53 -21.13 23.46
C THR A 91 -1.89 -22.23 22.47
N PHE A 92 -2.33 -21.89 21.25
CA PHE A 92 -2.63 -22.87 20.20
C PHE A 92 -1.42 -23.76 19.88
N PHE A 93 -0.24 -23.16 19.71
CA PHE A 93 0.99 -23.91 19.42
C PHE A 93 1.60 -24.60 20.67
N GLN A 94 1.24 -24.18 21.88
CA GLN A 94 1.64 -24.83 23.14
C GLN A 94 0.76 -26.04 23.48
N ASN A 95 -0.53 -25.98 23.18
CA ASN A 95 -1.53 -27.01 23.51
C ASN A 95 -1.64 -28.11 22.43
N GLY A 96 -0.60 -28.30 21.62
CA GLY A 96 -0.60 -29.30 20.56
C GLY A 96 -0.63 -30.74 21.11
N ASP A 97 -1.85 -31.26 21.35
CA ASP A 97 -2.12 -32.63 21.75
C ASP A 97 -2.54 -33.48 20.53
N SER A 98 -1.74 -34.49 20.21
CA SER A 98 -2.12 -35.84 19.73
C SER A 98 -3.09 -36.10 18.54
N GLN A 99 -3.53 -35.13 17.73
CA GLN A 99 -4.46 -35.42 16.59
C GLN A 99 -4.01 -35.04 15.16
N THR A 100 -2.76 -34.62 14.95
CA THR A 100 -2.19 -34.57 13.58
C THR A 100 -1.24 -35.75 13.38
N PRO A 101 -1.30 -36.50 12.25
CA PRO A 101 -0.38 -37.60 12.01
C PRO A 101 1.05 -37.06 11.95
N SER A 102 1.85 -37.41 12.97
CA SER A 102 3.32 -37.46 12.96
C SER A 102 4.00 -36.52 11.97
N VAL A 103 4.14 -35.24 12.32
CA VAL A 103 5.33 -34.52 11.88
C VAL A 103 6.45 -34.97 12.81
N GLN A 104 7.34 -35.83 12.33
CA GLN A 104 8.66 -36.00 12.94
C GLN A 104 9.35 -34.64 12.83
N GLN A 105 9.14 -33.78 13.82
CA GLN A 105 9.82 -32.49 13.90
C GLN A 105 11.31 -32.77 14.13
N PRO A 106 12.20 -32.25 13.28
CA PRO A 106 13.59 -32.07 13.65
C PRO A 106 13.62 -31.21 14.91
N SER A 107 14.36 -31.63 15.94
CA SER A 107 14.51 -30.86 17.17
C SER A 107 15.06 -29.46 16.85
N GLY A 108 14.23 -28.41 16.97
CA GLY A 108 14.67 -27.01 16.86
C GLY A 108 13.95 -26.13 15.82
N GLU A 109 13.02 -26.64 15.02
CA GLU A 109 12.26 -25.82 14.06
C GLU A 109 11.08 -25.08 14.71
N ASN A 110 10.87 -23.81 14.34
CA ASN A 110 9.77 -23.00 14.87
C ASN A 110 8.43 -23.50 14.27
N PRO A 111 7.48 -24.01 15.08
CA PRO A 111 6.25 -24.63 14.58
C PRO A 111 5.36 -23.66 13.78
N ARG A 112 5.47 -22.35 14.05
CA ARG A 112 4.72 -21.32 13.33
C ARG A 112 5.23 -21.15 11.89
N LYS A 113 6.54 -21.28 11.68
CA LYS A 113 7.15 -21.22 10.34
C LYS A 113 6.72 -22.41 9.50
N THR A 114 6.81 -23.63 10.06
CA THR A 114 6.35 -24.85 9.39
C THR A 114 4.87 -24.78 9.02
N TRP A 115 4.04 -24.24 9.91
CA TRP A 115 2.61 -24.04 9.61
C TRP A 115 2.41 -23.08 8.43
N TRP A 116 3.14 -21.97 8.38
CA TRP A 116 3.04 -21.02 7.26
C TRP A 116 3.50 -21.64 5.94
N GLU A 117 4.57 -22.43 5.94
CA GLU A 117 5.06 -23.12 4.73
C GLU A 117 4.01 -24.08 4.15
N GLN A 118 3.20 -24.70 5.01
CA GLN A 118 2.11 -25.58 4.60
C GLN A 118 0.91 -24.81 4.06
N HIS A 119 0.50 -23.74 4.75
CA HIS A 119 -0.81 -23.10 4.54
C HIS A 119 -0.76 -21.73 3.84
N GLY A 120 0.40 -21.08 3.73
CA GLY A 120 0.52 -19.74 3.14
C GLY A 120 0.00 -19.66 1.70
N LYS A 121 0.23 -20.73 0.91
CA LYS A 121 -0.31 -20.87 -0.45
C LYS A 121 -1.84 -20.93 -0.48
N ASP A 122 -2.46 -21.56 0.53
CA ASP A 122 -3.90 -21.73 0.64
C ASP A 122 -4.56 -20.42 1.08
N ILE A 123 -3.92 -19.69 1.99
CA ILE A 123 -4.35 -18.33 2.39
C ILE A 123 -4.33 -17.41 1.17
N TRP A 124 -3.23 -17.38 0.40
CA TRP A 124 -3.14 -16.59 -0.82
C TRP A 124 -4.21 -16.98 -1.85
N LYS A 125 -4.41 -18.29 -2.08
CA LYS A 125 -5.48 -18.79 -2.95
C LYS A 125 -6.86 -18.32 -2.46
N GLY A 126 -7.10 -18.33 -1.16
CA GLY A 126 -8.31 -17.79 -0.53
C GLY A 126 -8.49 -16.29 -0.77
N MET A 127 -7.41 -15.51 -0.67
CA MET A 127 -7.44 -14.06 -0.96
C MET A 127 -7.80 -13.77 -2.42
N VAL A 128 -7.29 -14.56 -3.38
CA VAL A 128 -7.67 -14.43 -4.80
C VAL A 128 -9.11 -14.93 -5.03
N CYS A 129 -9.51 -16.02 -4.38
CA CYS A 129 -10.86 -16.56 -4.44
C CYS A 129 -11.91 -15.54 -3.95
N ALA A 130 -11.61 -14.79 -2.89
CA ALA A 130 -12.50 -13.74 -2.40
C ALA A 130 -12.82 -12.65 -3.44
N LEU A 131 -11.99 -12.48 -4.48
CA LEU A 131 -12.24 -11.52 -5.56
C LEU A 131 -13.41 -11.94 -6.46
N THR A 132 -13.78 -13.22 -6.45
CA THR A 132 -14.88 -13.80 -7.23
C THR A 132 -16.22 -13.70 -6.52
N TYR A 133 -16.31 -12.95 -5.42
CA TYR A 133 -17.55 -12.70 -4.69
C TYR A 133 -17.94 -11.22 -4.78
N ASP A 134 -19.25 -10.98 -4.78
CA ASP A 134 -19.81 -9.66 -4.50
C ASP A 134 -20.03 -9.51 -2.99
N THR A 135 -19.13 -8.79 -2.34
CA THR A 135 -19.16 -8.58 -0.89
C THR A 135 -20.35 -7.77 -0.40
N ASP A 136 -21.06 -7.08 -1.30
CA ASP A 136 -22.16 -6.17 -0.95
C ASP A 136 -23.56 -6.82 -1.12
N SER A 137 -23.64 -7.92 -1.86
CA SER A 137 -24.89 -8.62 -2.24
C SER A 137 -25.60 -9.42 -1.12
N GLY A 138 -24.94 -9.70 0.01
CA GLY A 138 -25.48 -10.57 1.08
C GLY A 138 -26.33 -9.86 2.14
N GLY A 139 -26.15 -8.56 2.37
CA GLY A 139 -26.68 -7.91 3.57
C GLY A 139 -26.07 -8.47 4.88
N LYS A 140 -26.43 -7.89 6.05
CA LYS A 140 -25.85 -8.33 7.34
C LYS A 140 -26.25 -9.79 7.65
N GLY A 141 -25.26 -10.68 7.70
CA GLY A 141 -25.41 -12.06 8.17
C GLY A 141 -25.78 -13.09 7.11
N LYS A 142 -25.81 -12.74 5.82
CA LYS A 142 -25.92 -13.73 4.73
C LYS A 142 -24.61 -13.84 3.95
N ALA A 143 -24.42 -14.99 3.30
CA ALA A 143 -23.28 -15.21 2.44
C ALA A 143 -23.31 -14.25 1.24
N PRO A 144 -22.15 -13.72 0.81
CA PRO A 144 -22.05 -12.95 -0.41
C PRO A 144 -22.33 -13.83 -1.63
N GLU A 145 -22.87 -13.22 -2.68
CA GLU A 145 -23.10 -13.85 -3.98
C GLU A 145 -21.77 -14.21 -4.64
N HIS A 146 -21.72 -15.42 -5.19
CA HIS A 146 -20.57 -15.92 -5.95
C HIS A 146 -20.72 -15.54 -7.42
N LEU A 147 -19.73 -14.84 -7.97
CA LEU A 147 -19.68 -14.40 -9.35
C LEU A 147 -19.01 -15.48 -10.21
N GLU A 148 -19.78 -16.48 -10.65
CA GLU A 148 -19.30 -17.65 -11.39
C GLU A 148 -18.45 -17.28 -12.62
N GLU A 149 -18.83 -16.25 -13.37
CA GLU A 149 -18.11 -15.84 -14.57
C GLU A 149 -16.72 -15.28 -14.22
N VAL A 150 -16.61 -14.48 -13.15
CA VAL A 150 -15.33 -13.97 -12.64
C VAL A 150 -14.49 -15.12 -12.09
N HIS A 151 -15.11 -16.06 -11.37
CA HIS A 151 -14.43 -17.25 -10.87
C HIS A 151 -13.83 -18.08 -12.00
N LYS A 152 -14.55 -18.32 -13.09
CA LYS A 152 -14.03 -19.01 -14.27
C LYS A 152 -12.84 -18.29 -14.90
N LYS A 153 -12.82 -16.95 -14.92
CA LYS A 153 -11.65 -16.19 -15.42
C LYS A 153 -10.41 -16.45 -14.56
N PHE A 154 -10.55 -16.46 -13.24
CA PHE A 154 -9.44 -16.70 -12.33
C PHE A 154 -9.01 -18.17 -12.27
N PHE A 155 -9.94 -19.12 -12.17
CA PHE A 155 -9.62 -20.52 -11.85
C PHE A 155 -9.86 -21.50 -13.00
N GLY A 156 -10.46 -21.07 -14.10
CA GLY A 156 -10.81 -21.92 -15.24
C GLY A 156 -12.11 -22.71 -15.02
N ASN A 157 -12.38 -23.65 -15.92
CA ASN A 157 -13.48 -24.60 -15.80
C ASN A 157 -13.01 -25.88 -15.07
N THR A 158 -13.92 -26.63 -14.47
CA THR A 158 -13.63 -27.88 -13.74
C THR A 158 -12.84 -28.91 -14.60
N PRO A 159 -12.03 -29.78 -13.96
CA PRO A 159 -11.09 -30.69 -14.64
C PRO A 159 -11.73 -31.79 -15.52
N ASP A 160 -13.05 -31.92 -15.55
CA ASP A 160 -13.75 -33.02 -16.25
C ASP A 160 -14.08 -32.72 -17.72
N LYS A 161 -13.50 -31.66 -18.31
CA LYS A 161 -13.68 -31.35 -19.74
C LYS A 161 -12.32 -31.21 -20.45
N PRO A 162 -12.19 -31.73 -21.69
CA PRO A 162 -10.93 -31.77 -22.44
C PRO A 162 -10.41 -30.39 -22.90
N ASP A 163 -11.19 -29.31 -22.74
CA ASP A 163 -10.73 -27.93 -22.92
C ASP A 163 -10.15 -27.38 -21.61
N ASN A 164 -8.90 -27.74 -21.32
CA ASN A 164 -8.06 -27.23 -20.22
C ASN A 164 -7.74 -25.72 -20.38
N GLN A 165 -8.75 -24.85 -20.34
CA GLN A 165 -8.51 -23.41 -20.22
C GLN A 165 -8.17 -23.10 -18.75
N ASN A 166 -6.88 -23.14 -18.43
CA ASN A 166 -6.35 -22.69 -17.16
C ASN A 166 -6.70 -21.20 -16.95
N GLY A 167 -7.29 -20.87 -15.80
CA GLY A 167 -7.58 -19.48 -15.44
C GLY A 167 -6.33 -18.68 -15.08
N THR A 168 -6.49 -17.35 -14.94
CA THR A 168 -5.38 -16.41 -14.67
C THR A 168 -4.64 -16.69 -13.37
N TYR A 169 -5.26 -17.37 -12.39
CA TYR A 169 -4.60 -17.81 -11.17
C TYR A 169 -3.42 -18.73 -11.49
N THR A 170 -3.63 -19.76 -12.31
CA THR A 170 -2.60 -20.74 -12.67
C THR A 170 -1.50 -20.10 -13.50
N THR A 171 -1.83 -19.13 -14.35
CA THR A 171 -0.85 -18.53 -15.27
C THR A 171 -0.13 -17.31 -14.71
N LYS A 172 -0.76 -16.53 -13.81
CA LYS A 172 -0.25 -15.22 -13.33
C LYS A 172 -0.18 -15.09 -11.81
N TYR A 173 -1.10 -15.70 -11.07
CA TYR A 173 -1.29 -15.44 -9.63
C TYR A 173 -0.96 -16.61 -8.70
N GLN A 174 -0.18 -17.59 -9.14
CA GLN A 174 0.25 -18.68 -8.24
C GLN A 174 1.20 -18.14 -7.17
N TYR A 175 1.07 -18.68 -5.96
CA TYR A 175 1.78 -18.21 -4.75
C TYR A 175 3.30 -18.07 -4.93
N ASN A 176 3.96 -19.02 -5.59
CA ASN A 176 5.43 -19.00 -5.75
C ASN A 176 5.92 -18.17 -6.95
N THR A 177 5.03 -17.80 -7.88
CA THR A 177 5.43 -17.21 -9.17
C THR A 177 4.89 -15.80 -9.37
N VAL A 178 3.82 -15.42 -8.66
CA VAL A 178 3.23 -14.09 -8.78
C VAL A 178 4.24 -13.03 -8.33
N LYS A 179 4.38 -12.00 -9.17
CA LYS A 179 5.31 -10.89 -8.96
C LYS A 179 4.57 -9.59 -8.73
N LEU A 180 5.19 -8.72 -7.96
CA LEU A 180 4.74 -7.34 -7.77
C LEU A 180 5.63 -6.40 -8.60
N ASP A 181 5.01 -5.55 -9.41
CA ASP A 181 5.72 -4.43 -10.01
C ASP A 181 5.86 -3.32 -8.96
N GLU A 182 7.07 -3.11 -8.45
CA GLU A 182 7.32 -2.07 -7.44
C GLU A 182 7.30 -0.65 -8.03
N ASN A 183 7.43 -0.51 -9.36
CA ASN A 183 7.57 0.78 -10.06
C ASN A 183 6.28 1.27 -10.71
N SER A 184 5.20 0.50 -10.68
CA SER A 184 3.91 0.80 -11.32
C SER A 184 3.20 2.07 -10.81
N GLY A 185 3.80 2.79 -9.86
CA GLY A 185 3.30 4.06 -9.31
C GLY A 185 3.83 5.33 -9.99
N ALA A 186 4.80 5.25 -10.92
CA ALA A 186 5.34 6.45 -11.59
C ALA A 186 5.86 6.20 -13.03
N GLN A 187 5.28 6.96 -13.97
CA GLN A 187 5.66 7.25 -15.37
C GLN A 187 5.50 6.19 -16.50
N PRO A 188 4.90 6.59 -17.66
CA PRO A 188 4.87 5.84 -18.92
C PRO A 188 6.19 5.82 -19.74
N ASN A 189 7.23 6.56 -19.33
CA ASN A 189 8.36 6.90 -20.22
C ASN A 189 9.77 6.55 -19.71
N GLN A 190 9.92 5.57 -18.83
CA GLN A 190 11.22 4.94 -18.62
C GLN A 190 11.28 3.57 -19.29
N PRO A 191 12.40 3.22 -19.97
CA PRO A 191 12.61 1.84 -20.40
C PRO A 191 12.56 0.95 -19.16
N PRO A 192 11.99 -0.26 -19.23
CA PRO A 192 11.90 -1.16 -18.10
C PRO A 192 13.31 -1.37 -17.55
N SER A 193 13.54 -0.89 -16.33
CA SER A 193 14.71 -1.28 -15.55
C SER A 193 14.77 -2.80 -15.54
N ALA A 194 15.99 -3.33 -15.61
CA ALA A 194 16.32 -4.72 -15.89
C ALA A 194 15.41 -5.76 -15.18
N PRO A 195 15.33 -7.01 -15.71
CA PRO A 195 14.37 -8.06 -15.27
C PRO A 195 14.52 -8.55 -13.80
N SER A 196 15.34 -7.89 -12.99
CA SER A 196 15.86 -8.31 -11.70
C SER A 196 15.17 -7.67 -10.48
N ASP A 197 14.26 -6.70 -10.66
CA ASP A 197 13.78 -5.86 -9.53
C ASP A 197 12.34 -6.14 -9.07
N THR A 198 11.58 -7.01 -9.72
CA THR A 198 10.21 -7.37 -9.30
C THR A 198 10.25 -8.57 -8.34
N PRO A 199 9.98 -8.41 -7.02
CA PRO A 199 9.98 -9.52 -6.09
C PRO A 199 8.82 -10.47 -6.38
N THR A 200 9.05 -11.77 -6.15
CA THR A 200 7.93 -12.72 -6.02
C THR A 200 7.19 -12.45 -4.71
N LEU A 201 5.96 -12.95 -4.59
CA LEU A 201 5.21 -12.88 -3.32
C LEU A 201 5.98 -13.49 -2.16
N THR A 202 6.61 -14.65 -2.36
CA THR A 202 7.41 -15.34 -1.34
C THR A 202 8.62 -14.51 -0.90
N ASP A 203 9.27 -13.80 -1.82
CA ASP A 203 10.37 -12.90 -1.49
C ASP A 203 9.86 -11.67 -0.73
N PHE A 204 8.72 -11.11 -1.15
CA PHE A 204 8.12 -9.94 -0.55
C PHE A 204 7.68 -10.18 0.91
N ILE A 205 6.95 -11.27 1.19
CA ILE A 205 6.51 -11.63 2.55
C ILE A 205 7.68 -12.08 3.45
N SER A 206 8.87 -12.29 2.89
CA SER A 206 10.08 -12.64 3.65
C SER A 206 10.90 -11.42 4.08
N ARG A 207 10.57 -10.23 3.57
CA ARG A 207 11.16 -8.97 4.03
C ARG A 207 10.90 -8.77 5.53
N PRO A 208 11.77 -8.06 6.28
CA PRO A 208 11.43 -7.69 7.65
C PRO A 208 10.28 -6.67 7.68
N PRO A 209 9.40 -6.70 8.70
CA PRO A 209 8.21 -5.84 8.78
C PRO A 209 8.55 -4.35 8.68
N TYR A 210 9.60 -3.92 9.41
CA TYR A 210 10.06 -2.53 9.40
C TYR A 210 10.27 -1.97 7.98
N PHE A 211 10.95 -2.71 7.11
CA PHE A 211 11.25 -2.23 5.76
C PHE A 211 10.01 -2.22 4.85
N ARG A 212 9.07 -3.16 5.06
CA ARG A 212 7.77 -3.10 4.39
C ARG A 212 7.00 -1.85 4.82
N TYR A 213 6.92 -1.57 6.12
CA TYR A 213 6.20 -0.41 6.63
C TYR A 213 6.87 0.90 6.23
N LEU A 214 8.21 0.95 6.20
CA LEU A 214 8.95 2.10 5.69
C LEU A 214 8.64 2.34 4.21
N GLU A 215 8.62 1.27 3.40
CA GLU A 215 8.24 1.34 1.99
C GLU A 215 6.81 1.84 1.80
N GLU A 216 5.85 1.28 2.52
CA GLU A 216 4.44 1.69 2.48
C GLU A 216 4.25 3.14 2.95
N TRP A 217 4.96 3.54 4.02
CA TRP A 217 4.97 4.91 4.51
C TRP A 217 5.44 5.88 3.43
N GLY A 218 6.54 5.55 2.73
CA GLY A 218 7.11 6.37 1.66
C GLY A 218 6.14 6.54 0.48
N GLN A 219 5.52 5.43 0.04
CA GLN A 219 4.52 5.46 -1.05
C GLN A 219 3.30 6.31 -0.68
N ASN A 220 2.75 6.11 0.53
CA ASN A 220 1.61 6.88 1.01
C ASN A 220 1.96 8.36 1.23
N PHE A 221 3.16 8.66 1.72
CA PHE A 221 3.67 10.01 1.87
C PHE A 221 3.72 10.73 0.52
N CYS A 222 4.34 10.14 -0.50
CA CYS A 222 4.51 10.76 -1.81
C CYS A 222 3.15 11.00 -2.49
N LYS A 223 2.26 10.00 -2.48
CA LYS A 223 0.88 10.16 -2.99
C LYS A 223 0.13 11.30 -2.32
N LYS A 224 0.21 11.38 -0.98
CA LYS A 224 -0.50 12.42 -0.24
C LYS A 224 0.12 13.80 -0.44
N ARG A 225 1.45 13.87 -0.53
CA ARG A 225 2.18 15.10 -0.82
C ARG A 225 1.76 15.66 -2.17
N THR A 226 1.73 14.86 -3.23
CA THR A 226 1.30 15.28 -4.57
C THR A 226 -0.14 15.82 -4.55
N GLU A 227 -1.08 15.12 -3.89
CA GLU A 227 -2.46 15.59 -3.74
C GLU A 227 -2.54 16.96 -3.04
N MET A 228 -1.80 17.14 -1.94
CA MET A 228 -1.83 18.40 -1.18
C MET A 228 -1.13 19.54 -1.91
N LEU A 229 -0.04 19.27 -2.65
CA LEU A 229 0.63 20.27 -3.47
C LEU A 229 -0.21 20.67 -4.67
N GLY A 230 -0.93 19.75 -5.30
CA GLY A 230 -1.94 20.05 -6.33
C GLY A 230 -2.99 21.03 -5.80
N LYS A 231 -3.58 20.74 -4.63
CA LYS A 231 -4.53 21.65 -3.98
C LYS A 231 -3.96 23.02 -3.67
N ILE A 232 -2.67 23.10 -3.29
CA ILE A 232 -2.01 24.40 -3.07
C ILE A 232 -1.86 25.14 -4.40
N LYS A 233 -1.41 24.46 -5.45
CA LYS A 233 -1.26 25.03 -6.79
C LYS A 233 -2.58 25.64 -7.27
N ASP A 234 -3.67 24.88 -7.19
CA ASP A 234 -5.00 25.31 -7.63
C ASP A 234 -5.51 26.52 -6.84
N ASN A 235 -5.26 26.56 -5.53
CA ASN A 235 -5.77 27.62 -4.67
C ASN A 235 -4.90 28.88 -4.65
N CYS A 236 -3.61 28.77 -4.96
CA CYS A 236 -2.64 29.86 -4.80
C CYS A 236 -2.17 30.48 -6.13
N THR A 237 -2.44 29.83 -7.27
CA THR A 237 -1.99 30.29 -8.59
C THR A 237 -3.16 30.58 -9.53
N GLU A 238 -2.94 31.50 -10.47
CA GLU A 238 -3.77 31.74 -11.64
C GLU A 238 -3.32 30.78 -12.75
N ASP A 239 -4.29 30.04 -13.32
CA ASP A 239 -4.10 29.03 -14.37
C ASP A 239 -3.01 27.98 -14.08
N GLY A 240 -2.74 27.70 -12.80
CA GLY A 240 -1.73 26.74 -12.38
C GLY A 240 -0.28 27.23 -12.48
N THR A 241 -0.01 28.47 -12.90
CA THR A 241 1.36 28.90 -13.23
C THR A 241 1.77 30.21 -12.57
N LYS A 242 0.87 31.19 -12.49
CA LYS A 242 1.20 32.52 -12.01
C LYS A 242 0.77 32.65 -10.55
N GLN A 243 1.71 32.91 -9.65
CA GLN A 243 1.38 33.08 -8.23
C GLN A 243 0.37 34.24 -8.06
N LYS A 244 -0.80 33.94 -7.47
CA LYS A 244 -1.87 34.91 -7.26
C LYS A 244 -1.95 35.37 -5.81
N TYR A 245 -1.79 34.44 -4.86
CA TYR A 245 -1.91 34.70 -3.43
C TYR A 245 -0.69 34.24 -2.65
N SER A 246 -0.29 34.95 -1.60
CA SER A 246 0.73 34.51 -0.66
C SER A 246 0.22 33.31 0.16
N GLY A 247 1.14 32.59 0.83
CA GLY A 247 0.77 31.50 1.73
C GLY A 247 -0.03 31.94 2.98
N ASP A 248 -0.15 33.25 3.19
CA ASP A 248 -0.98 33.86 4.23
C ASP A 248 -2.31 34.40 3.68
N GLY A 249 -2.53 34.33 2.36
CA GLY A 249 -3.80 34.65 1.69
C GLY A 249 -3.92 36.06 1.14
N GLU A 250 -2.80 36.79 1.04
CA GLU A 250 -2.73 38.15 0.51
C GLU A 250 -2.47 38.13 -1.00
N ALA A 251 -3.10 39.01 -1.78
CA ALA A 251 -2.82 39.09 -3.22
C ALA A 251 -1.37 39.54 -3.50
N CYS A 252 -0.69 38.84 -4.42
CA CYS A 252 0.73 39.07 -4.72
C CYS A 252 0.99 40.37 -5.50
N ASP A 253 -0.01 40.91 -6.19
CA ASP A 253 0.05 42.13 -6.99
C ASP A 253 -0.41 43.38 -6.22
N ARG A 254 -0.65 43.26 -4.91
CA ARG A 254 -1.09 44.36 -4.06
C ARG A 254 0.00 45.42 -3.94
N THR A 255 -0.24 46.59 -4.54
CA THR A 255 0.69 47.73 -4.56
C THR A 255 0.48 48.73 -3.41
N ASN A 256 -0.69 48.70 -2.75
CA ASN A 256 -1.01 49.57 -1.62
C ASN A 256 -1.10 48.77 -0.31
N THR A 257 -0.05 48.85 0.50
CA THR A 257 0.00 48.33 1.88
C THR A 257 -0.58 49.30 2.91
N SER A 258 -0.86 50.55 2.51
CA SER A 258 -1.21 51.65 3.43
C SER A 258 -2.66 51.70 3.93
N ASN A 259 -3.54 50.81 3.46
CA ASN A 259 -4.87 50.62 4.08
C ASN A 259 -4.75 49.57 5.19
N GLU A 260 -4.10 49.97 6.30
CA GLU A 260 -3.94 49.21 7.55
C GLU A 260 -5.27 49.12 8.34
N GLY A 261 -6.34 48.66 7.69
CA GLY A 261 -7.47 48.08 8.42
C GLY A 261 -7.10 46.66 8.80
N ALA A 262 -7.20 46.30 10.09
CA ALA A 262 -6.89 44.99 10.68
C ALA A 262 -7.72 43.78 10.15
N SER A 263 -8.36 43.98 9.00
CA SER A 263 -9.14 43.03 8.22
C SER A 263 -9.01 43.45 6.76
N ALA A 264 -7.79 43.42 6.22
CA ALA A 264 -7.67 43.20 4.78
C ALA A 264 -8.37 41.87 4.52
N ASP A 265 -9.57 41.90 3.95
CA ASP A 265 -10.28 40.69 3.53
C ASP A 265 -9.25 39.81 2.83
N LEU A 266 -9.01 38.62 3.38
CA LEU A 266 -8.08 37.66 2.80
C LEU A 266 -8.58 37.41 1.39
N GLU A 267 -7.91 37.97 0.39
CA GLU A 267 -8.34 37.91 -1.01
C GLU A 267 -8.18 36.48 -1.54
N GLY A 268 -7.34 35.67 -0.90
CA GLY A 268 -7.13 34.24 -1.16
C GLY A 268 -7.14 33.38 0.11
N PRO A 269 -8.28 33.28 0.83
CA PRO A 269 -8.33 32.51 2.08
C PRO A 269 -8.16 31.00 1.83
N SER A 270 -8.53 30.53 0.63
CA SER A 270 -8.33 29.14 0.19
C SER A 270 -6.84 28.77 0.08
N CYS A 271 -5.99 29.69 -0.39
CA CYS A 271 -4.54 29.52 -0.43
C CYS A 271 -3.97 29.42 0.99
N ALA A 272 -4.35 30.34 1.88
CA ALA A 272 -3.92 30.34 3.27
C ALA A 272 -4.31 29.05 4.01
N ILE A 273 -5.56 28.59 3.83
CA ILE A 273 -6.06 27.35 4.43
C ILE A 273 -5.27 26.14 3.93
N SER A 274 -5.07 26.03 2.62
CA SER A 274 -4.33 24.92 2.00
C SER A 274 -2.87 24.89 2.47
N CYS A 275 -2.20 26.05 2.49
CA CYS A 275 -0.84 26.19 2.99
C CYS A 275 -0.72 25.81 4.48
N ARG A 276 -1.63 26.28 5.33
CA ARG A 276 -1.65 25.93 6.77
C ARG A 276 -1.90 24.44 6.98
N SER A 277 -2.81 23.84 6.22
CA SER A 277 -3.10 22.41 6.26
C SER A 277 -1.86 21.59 5.90
N TYR A 278 -1.20 21.91 4.79
CA TYR A 278 0.04 21.26 4.38
C TYR A 278 1.17 21.44 5.39
N LYS A 279 1.40 22.67 5.90
CA LYS A 279 2.41 22.94 6.95
C LYS A 279 2.18 22.06 8.18
N LYS A 280 0.94 21.92 8.66
CA LYS A 280 0.62 21.04 9.79
C LYS A 280 0.88 19.57 9.48
N TRP A 281 0.49 19.12 8.29
CA TRP A 281 0.68 17.73 7.86
C TRP A 281 2.16 17.37 7.68
N ILE A 282 2.94 18.20 6.98
CA ILE A 282 4.36 17.92 6.70
C ILE A 282 5.21 17.93 7.97
N GLN A 283 4.87 18.76 8.98
CA GLN A 283 5.55 18.74 10.27
C GLN A 283 5.34 17.42 11.02
N LYS A 284 4.12 16.85 10.97
CA LYS A 284 3.86 15.53 11.54
C LYS A 284 4.64 14.45 10.79
N LYS A 285 4.64 14.49 9.45
CA LYS A 285 5.40 13.54 8.62
C LYS A 285 6.91 13.63 8.82
N LYS A 286 7.42 14.82 9.11
CA LYS A 286 8.83 15.01 9.50
C LYS A 286 9.16 14.22 10.76
N ILE A 287 8.34 14.32 11.81
CA ILE A 287 8.54 13.60 13.08
C ILE A 287 8.50 12.08 12.84
N GLU A 288 7.48 11.59 12.12
CA GLU A 288 7.37 10.18 11.77
C GLU A 288 8.63 9.68 11.02
N PHE A 289 9.13 10.45 10.05
CA PHE A 289 10.34 10.10 9.31
C PHE A 289 11.59 10.09 10.18
N GLU A 290 11.74 11.06 11.10
CA GLU A 290 12.86 11.10 12.04
C GLU A 290 12.89 9.85 12.93
N GLU A 291 11.73 9.43 13.45
CA GLU A 291 11.60 8.18 14.24
C GLU A 291 11.98 6.95 13.41
N GLN A 292 11.43 6.83 12.21
CA GLN A 292 11.76 5.74 11.29
C GLN A 292 13.26 5.72 10.95
N SER A 293 13.83 6.88 10.63
CA SER A 293 15.24 7.02 10.27
C SER A 293 16.18 6.68 11.43
N ASN A 294 15.80 7.04 12.67
CA ASN A 294 16.59 6.70 13.86
C ASN A 294 16.60 5.19 14.12
N ALA A 295 15.48 4.49 13.87
CA ALA A 295 15.39 3.04 14.01
C ALA A 295 16.14 2.25 12.92
N TYR A 296 16.36 2.87 11.74
CA TYR A 296 16.85 2.19 10.53
C TYR A 296 18.13 1.38 10.74
N LYS A 297 19.14 1.95 11.42
CA LYS A 297 20.44 1.28 11.60
C LYS A 297 20.31 -0.02 12.40
N GLN A 298 19.53 0.01 13.49
CA GLN A 298 19.30 -1.18 14.31
C GLN A 298 18.48 -2.22 13.54
N GLN A 299 17.40 -1.79 12.88
CA GLN A 299 16.55 -2.68 12.09
C GLN A 299 17.30 -3.33 10.93
N LYS A 300 18.26 -2.63 10.32
CA LYS A 300 19.17 -3.20 9.31
C LYS A 300 20.05 -4.29 9.90
N GLN A 301 20.69 -4.05 11.05
CA GLN A 301 21.51 -5.07 11.73
C GLN A 301 20.69 -6.31 12.08
N ASP A 302 19.48 -6.13 12.60
CA ASP A 302 18.60 -7.24 12.98
C ASP A 302 18.18 -8.07 11.74
N ALA A 303 18.02 -7.41 10.59
CA ALA A 303 17.65 -8.01 9.31
C ALA A 303 18.81 -8.74 8.58
N GLU A 304 20.06 -8.50 8.95
CA GLU A 304 21.23 -9.12 8.29
C GLU A 304 21.38 -10.64 8.57
N SER A 305 20.46 -11.22 9.35
CA SER A 305 20.34 -12.67 9.57
C SER A 305 19.64 -13.41 8.40
N ASN A 306 20.43 -13.80 7.39
CA ASN A 306 20.16 -14.86 6.38
C ASN A 306 18.85 -14.80 5.56
N ASN A 307 18.60 -13.73 4.79
CA ASN A 307 17.58 -13.76 3.72
C ASN A 307 18.05 -13.02 2.45
N ALA A 308 17.40 -13.25 1.30
CA ALA A 308 17.74 -12.58 0.03
C ALA A 308 17.61 -11.04 0.09
N PHE A 309 16.81 -10.53 1.01
CA PHE A 309 16.59 -9.10 1.21
C PHE A 309 17.77 -8.42 1.91
N SER A 310 18.52 -9.11 2.78
CA SER A 310 19.69 -8.52 3.45
C SER A 310 20.77 -8.09 2.46
N ALA A 311 20.96 -8.85 1.37
CA ALA A 311 21.86 -8.48 0.29
C ALA A 311 21.47 -7.14 -0.38
N ILE A 312 20.17 -6.87 -0.51
CA ILE A 312 19.65 -5.59 -1.04
C ILE A 312 19.91 -4.47 -0.03
N LEU A 313 19.70 -4.72 1.27
CA LEU A 313 19.91 -3.74 2.34
C LEU A 313 21.37 -3.27 2.44
N THR A 314 22.35 -4.08 2.05
CA THR A 314 23.77 -3.64 2.03
C THR A 314 24.00 -2.41 1.15
N LYS A 315 23.15 -2.20 0.13
CA LYS A 315 23.24 -1.07 -0.81
C LYS A 315 22.71 0.24 -0.23
N PHE A 316 21.97 0.21 0.88
CA PHE A 316 21.25 1.36 1.45
C PHE A 316 21.71 1.61 2.88
N ASN A 317 22.43 2.72 3.10
CA ASN A 317 23.03 3.06 4.39
C ASN A 317 22.07 3.79 5.31
N GLU A 318 21.21 4.63 4.73
CA GLU A 318 20.22 5.42 5.47
C GLU A 318 18.80 5.16 4.95
N ALA A 319 17.79 5.44 5.80
CA ALA A 319 16.38 5.30 5.44
C ALA A 319 16.02 6.10 4.18
N LYS A 320 16.62 7.29 4.00
CA LYS A 320 16.41 8.11 2.81
C LYS A 320 16.90 7.43 1.52
N ASP A 321 18.00 6.67 1.59
CA ASP A 321 18.58 5.99 0.43
C ASP A 321 17.68 4.82 0.03
N PHE A 322 17.16 4.10 1.03
CA PHE A 322 16.19 3.03 0.81
C PHE A 322 14.89 3.57 0.18
N LEU A 323 14.35 4.67 0.71
CA LEU A 323 13.15 5.30 0.17
C LEU A 323 13.34 5.90 -1.23
N GLN A 324 14.55 6.35 -1.58
CA GLN A 324 14.86 6.83 -2.93
C GLN A 324 14.76 5.74 -4.01
N LYS A 325 14.88 4.46 -3.63
CA LYS A 325 14.60 3.33 -4.55
C LYS A 325 13.14 3.33 -4.99
N LEU A 326 12.22 3.83 -4.16
CA LEU A 326 10.79 3.81 -4.45
C LEU A 326 10.51 4.83 -5.54
N GLY A 327 10.37 4.36 -6.78
CA GLY A 327 10.10 5.18 -7.96
C GLY A 327 8.88 6.10 -7.80
N SER A 328 7.97 5.80 -6.87
CA SER A 328 6.81 6.62 -6.50
C SER A 328 7.11 8.03 -5.97
N CYS A 329 8.38 8.35 -5.70
CA CYS A 329 8.82 9.68 -5.24
C CYS A 329 9.79 10.37 -6.23
N SER A 330 9.85 9.89 -7.49
CA SER A 330 10.77 10.44 -8.49
C SER A 330 10.50 11.92 -8.78
N LYS A 331 11.56 12.65 -9.14
CA LYS A 331 11.66 14.12 -9.19
C LYS A 331 10.85 14.81 -10.31
N THR A 332 9.93 14.11 -10.97
CA THR A 332 9.22 14.60 -12.16
C THR A 332 7.84 15.23 -11.90
N ASP A 333 7.38 15.27 -10.64
CA ASP A 333 6.10 15.90 -10.26
C ASP A 333 6.25 17.31 -9.65
#